data_AF-A0A934DEX0-F1
#
_entry.id   AF-A0A934DEX0-F1
#
_cell.length_a   1.000
_cell.length_b   1.000
_cell.length_c   1.000
_cell.angle_alpha   90.00
_cell.angle_beta   90.00
_cell.angle_gamma   90.00
#
_symmetry.space_group_name_H-M   'P 1'
#
loop_
_entity.id
_entity.type
_entity.pdbx_description
1 polymer ?
#
loop_
_entity_poly.entity_id
_entity_poly.type
_entity_poly.pdbx_seq_one_letter_code
_entity_poly.pdbx_strand_id
1 'polypeptide(L)'
;MAVTVLASLFLLLILFVAVVGFKAVIKQGKSPEEMNLEKCSLCGQKMNKASLVERQVGDYKLLYFCATCINNLHNELITKN
;
A
#
# COMPACT_ATOMS: atom_id res chain seq x y z
N MET A 1 -5.78 1.35 53.17
CA MET A 1 -4.96 0.32 52.47
C MET A 1 -5.69 -0.32 51.30
N ALA A 2 -6.98 -0.66 51.39
CA ALA A 2 -7.73 -1.22 50.25
C ALA A 2 -7.88 -0.24 49.05
N VAL A 3 -8.15 1.04 49.33
CA VAL A 3 -8.35 2.06 48.28
C VAL A 3 -7.08 2.33 47.48
N THR A 4 -5.92 2.36 48.15
CA THR A 4 -4.61 2.57 47.49
C THR A 4 -4.21 1.37 46.63
N VAL A 5 -4.59 0.16 47.04
CA VAL A 5 -4.37 -1.07 46.26
C VAL A 5 -5.29 -1.12 45.03
N LEU A 6 -6.54 -0.66 45.16
CA LEU A 6 -7.46 -0.60 44.03
C LEU A 6 -7.00 0.42 42.97
N ALA A 7 -6.53 1.58 43.42
CA ALA A 7 -6.01 2.63 42.55
C ALA A 7 -4.73 2.21 41.80
N SER A 8 -3.81 1.49 42.46
CA SER A 8 -2.59 1.01 41.82
C SER A 8 -2.87 -0.07 40.76
N LEU A 9 -3.84 -0.96 41.01
CA LEU A 9 -4.30 -1.95 40.04
C LEU A 9 -4.89 -1.30 38.78
N PHE A 10 -5.73 -0.27 38.95
CA PHE A 10 -6.31 0.45 37.82
C PHE A 10 -5.24 1.17 36.97
N LEU A 11 -4.26 1.80 37.62
CA LEU A 11 -3.15 2.46 36.91
C LEU A 11 -2.31 1.47 36.10
N LEU A 12 -2.02 0.30 36.66
CA LEU A 12 -1.29 -0.76 35.94
C LEU A 12 -2.09 -1.27 34.73
N LEU A 13 -3.41 -1.42 34.87
CA LEU A 13 -4.28 -1.90 33.81
C LEU A 13 -4.36 -0.88 32.66
N ILE A 14 -4.45 0.42 32.96
CA ILE A 14 -4.41 1.49 31.96
C ILE A 14 -3.07 1.50 31.23
N LEU A 15 -1.94 1.39 31.95
CA LEU A 15 -0.61 1.30 31.34
C LEU A 15 -0.49 0.08 30.41
N PHE A 16 -1.02 -1.07 30.83
CA PHE A 16 -1.01 -2.28 30.03
C PHE A 16 -1.80 -2.12 28.72
N VAL A 17 -3.03 -1.59 28.80
CA VAL A 17 -3.88 -1.33 27.62
C VAL A 17 -3.22 -0.31 26.69
N ALA A 18 -2.61 0.75 27.23
CA ALA A 18 -1.89 1.74 26.43
C ALA A 18 -0.74 1.08 25.65
N VAL A 19 0.12 0.30 26.31
CA VAL A 19 1.27 -0.35 25.66
C VAL A 19 0.83 -1.36 24.60
N VAL A 20 -0.20 -2.16 24.87
CA VAL A 20 -0.74 -3.14 23.91
C VAL A 20 -1.40 -2.43 22.72
N GLY A 21 -2.17 -1.38 22.97
CA GLY A 21 -2.80 -0.56 21.95
C GLY A 21 -1.78 0.11 21.02
N PHE A 22 -0.74 0.73 21.59
CA PHE A 22 0.35 1.33 20.81
C PHE A 22 1.10 0.29 19.98
N LYS A 23 1.40 -0.90 20.52
CA LYS A 23 2.04 -1.98 19.76
C LYS A 23 1.17 -2.49 18.59
N ALA A 24 -0.15 -2.55 18.77
CA ALA A 24 -1.07 -2.97 17.71
C ALA A 24 -1.13 -1.93 16.57
N VAL A 25 -1.17 -0.64 16.91
CA VAL A 25 -1.20 0.45 15.93
C VAL A 25 0.11 0.53 15.14
N ILE A 26 1.26 0.36 15.80
CA ILE A 26 2.57 0.34 15.11
C ILE A 26 2.66 -0.82 14.12
N LYS A 27 2.10 -1.99 14.45
CA LYS A 27 2.04 -3.14 13.52
C LYS A 27 1.08 -2.94 12.34
N GLN A 28 0.10 -2.04 12.45
CA GLN A 28 -0.83 -1.72 11.37
C GLN A 28 -0.33 -0.63 10.43
N GLY A 29 0.79 0.03 10.74
CA GLY A 29 1.52 0.86 9.79
C GLY A 29 2.11 -0.02 8.68
N LYS A 30 1.29 -0.39 7.70
CA LYS A 30 1.78 -0.92 6.41
C LYS A 30 2.87 0.03 5.94
N SER A 31 4.07 -0.51 5.70
CA SER A 31 5.20 0.30 5.24
C SER A 31 4.76 1.12 4.02
N PRO A 32 5.03 2.43 3.97
CA PRO A 32 4.68 3.27 2.82
C PRO A 32 5.27 2.78 1.49
N GLU A 33 6.25 1.86 1.53
CA GLU A 33 6.73 1.14 0.35
C GLU A 33 5.68 0.23 -0.31
N GLU A 34 4.77 -0.38 0.45
CA GLU A 34 3.74 -1.25 -0.13
C GLU A 34 2.58 -0.46 -0.77
N MET A 35 2.42 0.82 -0.44
CA MET A 35 1.38 1.69 -1.00
C MET A 35 1.70 2.20 -2.42
N ASN A 36 2.94 2.02 -2.89
CA ASN A 36 3.39 2.53 -4.18
C ASN A 36 3.59 1.43 -5.23
N LEU A 37 3.12 0.21 -4.98
CA LEU A 37 3.22 -0.89 -5.93
C LEU A 37 1.93 -1.04 -6.71
N GLU A 38 2.00 -0.85 -8.03
CA GLU A 38 0.90 -1.00 -8.96
C GLU A 38 1.19 -2.11 -9.97
N LYS A 39 0.14 -2.68 -10.55
CA LYS A 39 0.27 -3.75 -11.57
C LYS A 39 0.22 -3.17 -12.98
N CYS A 40 1.15 -3.61 -13.82
CA CYS A 40 1.03 -3.39 -15.27
C CYS A 40 -0.20 -4.13 -15.82
N SER A 41 -1.00 -3.43 -16.62
CA SER A 41 -2.25 -3.94 -17.18
C SER A 41 -2.05 -4.96 -18.31
N LEU A 42 -0.83 -5.02 -18.88
CA LEU A 42 -0.48 -5.95 -19.97
C LEU A 42 0.22 -7.22 -19.44
N CYS A 43 1.31 -7.06 -18.67
CA CYS A 43 2.11 -8.20 -18.19
C CYS A 43 1.78 -8.66 -16.76
N GLY A 44 0.96 -7.91 -16.01
CA GLY A 44 0.55 -8.25 -14.65
C GLY A 44 1.64 -8.12 -13.57
N GLN A 45 2.87 -7.72 -13.94
CA GLN A 45 3.96 -7.52 -12.99
C GLN A 45 3.67 -6.34 -12.06
N LYS A 46 3.95 -6.53 -10.76
CA LYS A 46 3.90 -5.47 -9.75
C LYS A 46 5.19 -4.68 -9.79
N MET A 47 5.08 -3.37 -9.94
CA MET A 47 6.22 -2.46 -10.02
C MET A 47 5.91 -1.18 -9.25
N ASN A 48 6.94 -0.39 -8.99
CA ASN A 48 6.74 0.93 -8.40
C ASN A 48 5.92 1.79 -9.37
N LYS A 49 4.85 2.42 -8.88
CA LYS A 49 3.96 3.32 -9.61
C LYS A 49 4.75 4.41 -10.35
N ALA A 50 5.83 4.93 -9.75
CA ALA A 50 6.69 5.93 -10.37
C ALA A 50 7.41 5.44 -11.65
N SER A 51 7.54 4.13 -11.84
CA SER A 51 8.13 3.51 -13.03
C SER A 51 7.12 3.10 -14.09
N LEU A 52 5.81 3.21 -13.80
CA LEU A 52 4.74 2.86 -14.71
C LEU A 52 4.21 4.12 -15.39
N VAL A 53 3.82 3.98 -16.66
CA VAL A 53 3.16 5.04 -17.41
C VAL A 53 1.66 4.96 -17.14
N GLU A 54 1.09 6.08 -16.74
CA GLU A 54 -0.35 6.23 -16.51
C GLU A 54 -1.04 6.66 -17.80
N ARG A 55 -2.08 5.93 -18.21
CA ARG A 55 -2.90 6.25 -19.37
C ARG A 55 -4.38 6.08 -19.04
N GLN A 56 -5.16 7.11 -19.33
CA GLN A 56 -6.62 7.04 -19.26
C GLN A 56 -7.15 6.40 -20.54
N VAL A 57 -7.97 5.35 -20.38
CA VAL A 57 -8.63 4.65 -21.48
C VAL A 57 -10.14 4.78 -21.28
N GLY A 58 -10.80 5.50 -22.19
CA GLY A 58 -12.20 5.90 -22.06
C GLY A 58 -12.41 6.95 -20.96
N ASP A 59 -13.65 7.09 -20.48
CA ASP A 59 -14.02 8.17 -19.55
C ASP A 59 -13.64 7.91 -18.09
N TYR A 60 -13.33 6.66 -17.71
CA TYR A 60 -13.25 6.30 -16.28
C TYR A 60 -12.16 5.30 -15.88
N LYS A 61 -11.37 4.76 -16.81
CA LYS A 61 -10.37 3.72 -16.47
C LYS A 61 -8.94 4.23 -16.62
N LEU A 62 -8.26 4.46 -15.50
CA LEU A 62 -6.82 4.65 -15.45
C LEU A 62 -6.14 3.29 -15.49
N LEU A 63 -5.25 3.10 -16.47
CA LEU A 63 -4.45 1.90 -16.63
C LEU A 63 -2.97 2.25 -16.48
N TYR A 64 -2.24 1.35 -15.82
CA TYR A 64 -0.80 1.44 -15.64
C TYR A 64 -0.08 0.50 -16.59
N PHE A 65 0.99 0.96 -17.22
CA PHE A 65 1.72 0.19 -18.21
C PHE A 65 3.24 0.25 -17.98
N CYS A 66 3.89 -0.89 -18.19
CA CYS A 66 5.35 -1.01 -18.12
C CYS A 66 5.99 -0.49 -19.41
N ALA A 67 7.20 0.11 -19.34
CA ALA A 67 7.90 0.66 -20.50
C ALA A 67 8.11 -0.40 -21.61
N THR A 68 8.53 -1.61 -21.24
CA THR A 68 8.70 -2.74 -22.17
C THR A 68 7.40 -3.08 -22.90
N CYS A 69 6.29 -3.07 -22.17
CA CYS A 69 4.98 -3.44 -22.67
C CYS A 69 4.47 -2.42 -23.69
N ILE A 70 4.65 -1.12 -23.41
CA ILE A 70 4.27 -0.02 -24.32
C ILE A 70 5.12 -0.05 -25.57
N ASN A 71 6.44 -0.24 -25.43
CA ASN A 71 7.35 -0.27 -26.58
C ASN A 71 7.02 -1.44 -27.51
N ASN A 72 6.74 -2.63 -26.96
CA ASN A 72 6.32 -3.77 -27.76
C ASN A 72 5.00 -3.50 -28.48
N LEU A 73 4.00 -2.94 -27.78
CA LEU A 73 2.72 -2.59 -28.38
C LEU A 73 2.88 -1.54 -29.49
N HIS A 74 3.75 -0.55 -29.31
CA HIS A 74 4.04 0.46 -30.31
C HIS A 74 4.69 -0.15 -31.56
N ASN A 75 5.66 -1.04 -31.38
CA ASN A 75 6.32 -1.74 -32.48
C ASN A 75 5.35 -2.64 -33.25
N GLU A 76 4.47 -3.36 -32.57
CA GLU A 76 3.40 -4.16 -33.20
C GLU A 76 2.46 -3.28 -34.03
N LEU A 77 2.09 -2.10 -33.55
CA LEU A 77 1.23 -1.17 -34.29
C LEU A 77 1.90 -0.60 -35.54
N ILE A 78 3.21 -0.33 -35.48
CA ILE A 78 3.97 0.18 -36.64
C ILE A 78 4.20 -0.92 -37.67
N THR A 79 4.51 -2.14 -37.25
CA THR A 79 4.83 -3.25 -38.17
C THR A 79 3.60 -3.88 -38.84
N LYS A 80 2.41 -3.68 -38.26
CA LYS A 80 1.16 -4.21 -38.79
C LYS A 80 0.41 -3.21 -39.70
N ASN A 81 0.91 -1.98 -39.82
CA ASN A 81 0.48 -0.95 -40.76
C ASN A 81 1.46 -0.85 -41.93
#